data_AF-A0AB37VY92-F1
#
_entry.id   AF-A0AB37VY92-F1
#
_cell.length_a   1.000
_cell.length_b   1.000
_cell.length_c   1.000
_cell.angle_alpha   90.00
_cell.angle_beta   90.00
_cell.angle_gamma   90.00
#
_symmetry.space_group_name_H-M   'P 1'
#
loop_
_entity.id
_entity.type
_entity.pdbx_description
1 polymer ?
#
loop_
_entity_poly.entity_id
_entity_poly.type
_entity_poly.pdbx_seq_one_letter_code
_entity_poly.pdbx_strand_id
1 'polypeptide(L)'
;MLDQLLSKQEEDEKEAWLQAFQEVVSSVVLLESPLSAVSLAQLLQVSQEEIQCRLNSLHSVLSVPNSKDVPIRLLHLSFREFLVNPQKQGKSLF
;
A
#
# COMPACT_ATOMS: atom_id res chain seq x y z
N MET A 1 10.95 -32.83 -2.07
CA MET A 1 10.36 -32.48 -0.75
C MET A 1 10.78 -31.09 -0.31
N LEU A 2 12.06 -30.69 -0.45
CA LEU A 2 12.49 -29.29 -0.24
C LEU A 2 11.79 -28.29 -1.18
N ASP A 3 11.60 -28.63 -2.45
CA ASP A 3 11.03 -27.70 -3.44
C ASP A 3 9.60 -27.26 -3.09
N GLN A 4 8.80 -28.14 -2.48
CA GLN A 4 7.44 -27.83 -2.03
C GLN A 4 7.41 -26.95 -0.78
N LEU A 5 8.46 -27.00 0.06
CA LEU A 5 8.58 -26.14 1.23
C LEU A 5 9.04 -24.73 0.83
N LEU A 6 9.99 -24.62 -0.11
CA LEU A 6 10.42 -23.33 -0.65
C LEU A 6 9.28 -22.62 -1.38
N SER A 7 8.55 -23.31 -2.25
CA SER A 7 7.44 -22.69 -2.99
C SER A 7 6.29 -22.27 -2.08
N LYS A 8 5.99 -23.05 -1.03
CA LYS A 8 5.01 -22.63 -0.01
C LYS A 8 5.46 -21.39 0.77
N GLN A 9 6.75 -21.32 1.13
CA GLN A 9 7.30 -20.16 1.82
C GLN A 9 7.23 -18.90 0.93
N GLU A 10 7.56 -19.01 -0.36
CA GLU A 10 7.42 -17.90 -1.32
C GLU A 10 5.96 -17.43 -1.47
N GLU A 11 5.00 -18.35 -1.47
CA GLU A 11 3.57 -18.02 -1.48
C GLU A 11 3.13 -17.32 -0.19
N ASP A 12 3.53 -17.84 0.98
CA ASP A 12 3.21 -17.25 2.28
C ASP A 12 3.82 -15.84 2.43
N GLU A 13 5.07 -15.63 1.96
CA GLU A 13 5.73 -14.32 1.95
C GLU A 13 5.04 -13.33 1.01
N LYS A 14 4.57 -13.81 -0.16
CA LYS A 14 3.82 -13.00 -1.11
C LYS A 14 2.44 -12.61 -0.57
N GLU A 15 1.74 -13.52 0.09
CA GLU A 15 0.45 -13.27 0.72
C GLU A 15 0.60 -12.22 1.85
N ALA A 16 1.62 -12.39 2.70
CA ALA A 16 1.94 -11.44 3.76
C ALA A 16 2.28 -10.05 3.19
N TRP A 17 3.03 -9.99 2.10
CA TRP A 17 3.33 -8.73 1.40
C TRP A 17 2.08 -8.09 0.81
N LEU A 18 1.21 -8.88 0.18
CA LEU A 18 -0.06 -8.39 -0.39
C LEU A 18 -0.98 -7.83 0.68
N GLN A 19 -1.08 -8.51 1.83
CA GLN A 19 -1.90 -8.05 2.95
C GLN A 19 -1.34 -6.75 3.55
N ALA A 20 -0.03 -6.71 3.80
CA ALA A 20 0.69 -5.52 4.25
C ALA A 20 0.54 -4.33 3.29
N PHE A 21 0.57 -4.60 1.98
CA PHE A 21 0.32 -3.62 0.94
C PHE A 21 -1.12 -3.11 0.99
N GLN A 22 -2.09 -4.03 1.07
CA GLN A 22 -3.52 -3.70 1.11
C GLN A 22 -3.87 -2.88 2.34
N GLU A 23 -3.28 -3.16 3.51
CA GLU A 23 -3.50 -2.38 4.75
C GLU A 23 -3.03 -0.93 4.60
N VAL A 24 -1.81 -0.73 4.09
CA VAL A 24 -1.24 0.61 3.87
C VAL A 24 -2.08 1.37 2.84
N VAL A 25 -2.35 0.73 1.71
CA VAL A 25 -3.06 1.36 0.60
C VAL A 25 -4.51 1.66 0.97
N SER A 26 -5.22 0.74 1.62
CA SER A 26 -6.60 0.96 2.07
C SER A 26 -6.66 2.08 3.11
N SER A 27 -5.68 2.16 4.02
CA SER A 27 -5.61 3.27 4.99
C SER A 27 -5.41 4.62 4.29
N VAL A 28 -4.49 4.72 3.33
CA VAL A 28 -4.26 5.95 2.56
C VAL A 28 -5.50 6.35 1.73
N VAL A 29 -6.21 5.37 1.19
CA VAL A 29 -7.30 5.60 0.23
C VAL A 29 -8.67 5.82 0.87
N LEU A 30 -8.95 5.14 1.99
CA LEU A 30 -10.22 5.27 2.72
C LEU A 30 -10.28 6.54 3.56
N LEU A 31 -9.13 7.09 3.98
CA LEU A 31 -9.12 8.31 4.76
C LEU A 31 -9.52 9.51 3.88
N GLU A 32 -10.62 10.16 4.24
CA GLU A 32 -11.08 11.41 3.60
C GLU A 32 -10.06 12.55 3.73
N SER A 33 -9.17 12.46 4.73
CA SER A 33 -8.06 13.38 4.93
C SER A 33 -6.73 12.64 4.78
N PRO A 34 -5.87 13.04 3.82
CA PRO A 34 -4.59 12.38 3.62
C PRO A 34 -3.71 12.49 4.87
N LEU A 35 -3.05 11.38 5.23
CA LEU A 35 -2.13 11.31 6.36
C LEU A 35 -0.69 11.55 5.93
N SER A 36 0.12 12.10 6.84
CA SER A 36 1.56 12.14 6.68
C SER A 36 2.19 10.75 6.88
N ALA A 37 3.42 10.54 6.41
CA ALA A 37 4.13 9.28 6.62
C ALA A 37 4.30 8.95 8.12
N VAL A 38 4.50 9.98 8.94
CA VAL A 38 4.56 9.85 10.41
C VAL A 38 3.24 9.36 10.99
N SER A 39 2.12 9.96 10.56
CA SER A 39 0.79 9.61 11.06
C SER A 39 0.39 8.19 10.64
N LEU A 40 0.75 7.77 9.43
CA LEU A 40 0.54 6.39 8.96
C LEU A 40 1.35 5.37 9.76
N ALA A 41 2.63 5.68 10.04
CA ALA A 41 3.49 4.82 10.85
C ALA A 41 2.91 4.61 12.25
N GLN A 42 2.39 5.68 12.87
CA GLN A 42 1.71 5.61 14.18
C GLN A 42 0.42 4.80 14.12
N LEU A 43 -0.42 5.04 13.10
CA LEU A 43 -1.70 4.35 12.95
C LEU A 43 -1.51 2.83 12.76
N LEU A 44 -0.53 2.46 11.93
CA LEU A 44 -0.26 1.06 11.56
C LEU A 44 0.74 0.38 12.52
N GLN A 45 1.24 1.10 13.53
CA GLN A 45 2.22 0.60 14.51
C GLN A 45 3.48 -0.01 13.86
N VAL A 46 3.94 0.60 12.77
CA VAL A 46 5.15 0.19 12.03
C VAL A 46 6.16 1.34 12.00
N SER A 47 7.41 1.04 11.64
CA SER A 47 8.45 2.06 11.57
C SER A 47 8.21 3.04 10.42
N GLN A 48 8.63 4.31 10.59
CA GLN A 48 8.56 5.30 9.51
C GLN A 48 9.42 4.90 8.30
N GLU A 49 10.55 4.22 8.53
CA GLU A 49 11.43 3.72 7.47
C GLU A 49 10.72 2.66 6.63
N GLU A 50 10.01 1.74 7.29
CA GLU A 50 9.23 0.72 6.61
C GLU A 50 8.08 1.32 5.79
N ILE A 51 7.36 2.32 6.34
CA ILE A 51 6.36 3.08 5.59
C ILE A 51 7.00 3.78 4.38
N GLN A 52 8.14 4.44 4.56
CA GLN A 52 8.83 5.13 3.47
C GLN A 52 9.26 4.16 2.36
N CYS A 53 9.82 3.00 2.74
CA CYS A 53 10.19 1.94 1.79
C CYS A 53 8.98 1.44 1.00
N ARG A 54 7.85 1.19 1.66
CA ARG A 54 6.60 0.74 1.01
C ARG A 54 6.03 1.82 0.08
N LEU A 55 6.08 3.09 0.48
CA LEU A 55 5.60 4.22 -0.32
C LEU A 55 6.50 4.54 -1.53
N ASN A 56 7.80 4.26 -1.44
CA ASN A 56 8.73 4.51 -2.55
C ASN A 56 8.40 3.71 -3.82
N SER A 57 7.72 2.57 -3.70
CA SER A 57 7.27 1.80 -4.86
C SER A 57 5.97 2.34 -5.48
N LEU A 58 5.33 3.32 -4.85
CA LEU A 58 3.99 3.78 -5.19
C LEU A 58 3.94 5.20 -5.78
N HIS A 59 5.09 5.80 -6.14
CA HIS A 59 5.15 7.16 -6.71
C HIS A 59 4.31 7.36 -7.99
N SER A 60 4.01 6.28 -8.74
CA SER A 60 3.15 6.34 -9.92
C SER A 60 1.66 6.56 -9.58
N VAL A 61 1.24 6.30 -8.35
CA VAL A 61 -0.17 6.40 -7.90
C VAL A 61 -0.35 7.28 -6.66
N LEU A 62 0.74 7.54 -5.92
CA LEU A 62 0.81 8.39 -4.75
C LEU A 62 1.81 9.53 -4.97
N SER A 63 1.42 10.73 -4.57
CA SER A 63 2.31 11.85 -4.34
C SER A 63 2.87 11.72 -2.92
N VAL A 64 4.13 11.30 -2.82
CA VAL A 64 4.85 11.16 -1.56
C VAL A 64 5.76 12.37 -1.37
N PRO A 65 5.47 13.26 -0.41
CA PRO A 65 6.28 14.44 -0.18
C PRO A 65 7.60 14.11 0.53
N ASN A 66 8.65 14.88 0.24
CA ASN A 66 9.96 14.73 0.91
C ASN A 66 9.92 15.14 2.39
N SER A 67 8.97 16.00 2.77
CA SER A 67 8.77 16.42 4.15
C SER A 67 7.84 15.42 4.85
N LYS A 68 8.29 14.94 6.01
CA LYS A 68 7.64 13.84 6.75
C LYS A 68 6.27 14.20 7.32
N ASP A 69 6.01 15.49 7.52
CA ASP A 69 4.77 16.01 8.10
C ASP A 69 3.73 16.38 7.04
N VAL A 70 4.11 16.33 5.77
CA VAL A 70 3.20 16.66 4.68
C VAL A 70 2.35 15.43 4.34
N PRO A 71 1.04 15.59 4.11
CA PRO A 71 0.16 14.50 3.73
C PRO A 71 0.54 13.83 2.40
N ILE A 72 0.50 12.51 2.36
CA ILE A 72 0.61 11.70 1.14
C ILE A 72 -0.73 11.75 0.40
N ARG A 73 -0.71 12.05 -0.90
CA ARG A 73 -1.93 12.22 -1.69
C ARG A 73 -2.03 11.18 -2.79
N LEU A 74 -3.25 10.80 -3.16
CA LEU A 74 -3.50 10.01 -4.36
C LEU A 74 -3.37 10.87 -5.61
N LEU A 75 -2.69 10.35 -6.63
CA LEU A 75 -2.57 11.01 -7.95
C LEU A 75 -3.78 10.70 -8.85
N HIS A 76 -4.38 9.52 -8.69
CA HIS A 76 -5.45 9.06 -9.58
C HIS A 76 -6.69 8.61 -8.80
N LEU A 77 -7.82 9.30 -9.01
CA LEU A 77 -9.14 8.92 -8.48
C LEU A 77 -9.56 7.50 -8.89
N SER A 78 -9.13 7.03 -10.07
CA SER A 78 -9.37 5.67 -10.53
C SER A 78 -8.70 4.62 -9.64
N PHE A 79 -7.58 4.94 -9.00
CA PHE A 79 -6.92 4.05 -8.05
C PHE A 79 -7.77 3.87 -6.79
N ARG A 80 -8.42 4.94 -6.32
CA ARG A 80 -9.42 4.83 -5.25
C ARG A 80 -10.58 3.92 -5.65
N GLU A 81 -11.12 4.07 -6.86
CA GLU A 81 -12.16 3.18 -7.35
C GLU A 81 -11.71 1.72 -7.50
N PHE A 82 -10.48 1.49 -7.93
CA PHE A 82 -9.88 0.16 -8.03
C PHE A 82 -9.80 -0.56 -6.67
N LEU A 83 -9.47 0.18 -5.61
CA LEU A 83 -9.31 -0.38 -4.27
C LEU A 83 -10.65 -0.60 -3.55
N VAL A 84 -11.60 0.31 -3.75
CA VAL A 84 -12.90 0.28 -3.06
C VAL A 84 -13.87 -0.70 -3.74
N ASN A 85 -13.62 -1.09 -4.99
CA ASN A 85 -14.56 -1.91 -5.75
C ASN A 85 -13.91 -3.23 -6.25
N PRO A 86 -13.95 -4.31 -5.43
CA PRO A 86 -13.35 -5.61 -5.76
C PRO A 86 -13.86 -6.20 -7.08
N GLN A 87 -15.11 -5.88 -7.46
CA GLN A 87 -15.74 -6.31 -8.72
C GLN A 87 -15.06 -5.72 -9.98
N LYS A 88 -14.28 -4.64 -9.84
CA LYS A 88 -13.49 -4.04 -10.94
C LYS A 88 -12.08 -4.62 -11.05
N GLN A 89 -11.61 -5.44 -10.09
CA GLN A 89 -10.24 -5.98 -10.06
C GLN A 89 -9.92 -6.98 -11.20
N GLY A 90 -10.92 -7.39 -12.00
CA GLY A 90 -10.74 -8.23 -13.19
C GLY A 90 -10.88 -7.52 -14.54
N LYS A 91 -11.12 -6.20 -14.56
CA LYS A 91 -11.18 -5.41 -15.80
C LYS A 91 -10.17 -4.27 -15.70
N SER A 92 -8.88 -4.61 -15.82
CA SER A 92 -7.88 -3.58 -16.08
C SER A 92 -8.21 -2.92 -17.42
N LEU A 93 -8.57 -1.65 -17.38
CA LEU A 93 -8.55 -0.73 -18.53
C LEU A 93 -7.30 0.16 -18.49
N PHE A 94 -6.32 -0.24 -17.68
CA PHE A 94 -4.96 0.30 -17.65
C PHE A 94 -4.02 -0.73 -18.25
#